data_AF-A0A6P7H0B4-F1
#
_entry.id   AF-A0A6P7H0B4-F1
#
_cell.length_a   1.000
_cell.length_b   1.000
_cell.length_c   1.000
_cell.angle_alpha   90.00
_cell.angle_beta   90.00
_cell.angle_gamma   90.00
#
_symmetry.space_group_name_H-M   'P 1'
#
loop_
_entity.id
_entity.type
_entity.pdbx_description
1 polymer ?
#
loop_
_entity_poly.entity_id
_entity_poly.type
_entity_poly.pdbx_seq_one_letter_code
_entity_poly.pdbx_strand_id
1 'polypeptide(L)' 'MPAFCSVIKCSSRAERDKVSFFRIPAAFKNRGPSLIKELSKERRELWIKALKRGPLSEGFLKNARICSRHFINGKDTKLF' A
#
# COMPACT_ATOMS: atom_id res chain seq x y z
N MET A 1 -6.14 -9.63 13.63
CA MET A 1 -7.02 -9.38 12.46
C MET A 1 -6.40 -10.03 11.25
N PRO A 2 -7.09 -10.95 10.56
CA PRO A 2 -6.57 -11.55 9.33
C PRO A 2 -6.34 -10.46 8.28
N ALA A 3 -5.17 -10.47 7.64
CA ALA A 3 -4.85 -9.51 6.58
C ALA A 3 -5.40 -10.03 5.24
N PHE A 4 -6.24 -9.21 4.61
CA PHE A 4 -6.83 -9.46 3.29
C PHE A 4 -6.31 -8.43 2.28
N CYS A 5 -6.11 -8.85 1.04
CA CYS A 5 -5.71 -7.92 0.00
C CYS A 5 -6.85 -6.95 -0.33
N SER A 6 -6.52 -5.66 -0.38
CA SER A 6 -7.43 -4.57 -0.70
C SER A 6 -7.52 -4.28 -2.19
N VAL A 7 -6.78 -5.01 -3.03
CA VAL A 7 -6.87 -4.87 -4.49
C VAL A 7 -8.15 -5.56 -4.99
N ILE A 8 -8.86 -4.91 -5.91
CA ILE A 8 -10.06 -5.48 -6.55
C ILE A 8 -9.71 -6.83 -7.21
N LYS A 9 -10.58 -7.83 -7.04
CA LYS A 9 -10.41 -9.20 -7.55
C LYS A 9 -9.22 -9.98 -6.96
N CYS A 10 -8.56 -9.49 -5.90
CA CYS A 10 -7.56 -10.26 -5.18
C CYS A 10 -8.17 -10.90 -3.93
N SER A 11 -8.13 -12.23 -3.84
CA SER A 11 -8.66 -13.00 -2.71
C SER A 11 -7.57 -13.51 -1.76
N SER A 12 -6.33 -13.00 -1.87
CA SER A 12 -5.20 -13.43 -1.03
C SER A 12 -5.42 -13.12 0.44
N ARG A 13 -5.14 -14.10 1.30
CA ARG A 13 -5.26 -14.04 2.77
C ARG A 13 -3.96 -14.47 3.43
N ALA A 14 -3.52 -13.77 4.47
CA ALA A 14 -2.28 -14.09 5.19
C ALA A 14 -2.21 -15.55 5.66
N GLU A 15 -3.27 -16.03 6.30
CA GLU A 15 -3.34 -17.39 6.87
C GLU A 15 -3.23 -18.49 5.81
N ARG A 16 -3.78 -18.27 4.60
CA ARG A 16 -3.90 -19.31 3.58
C ARG A 16 -2.77 -19.25 2.54
N ASP A 17 -2.49 -18.06 2.05
CA ASP A 17 -1.70 -17.86 0.82
C ASP A 17 -0.19 -17.72 1.09
N LYS A 18 0.25 -17.67 2.36
CA LYS A 18 1.66 -17.50 2.77
C LYS A 18 2.36 -16.34 2.02
N VAL A 19 1.63 -15.25 1.78
CA VAL A 19 2.13 -14.03 1.12
C VAL A 19 2.34 -12.92 2.14
N SER A 20 3.36 -12.08 1.90
CA SER A 20 3.57 -10.87 2.70
C SER A 20 2.51 -9.82 2.38
N PHE A 21 2.15 -9.01 3.37
CA PHE A 21 1.20 -7.90 3.22
C PHE A 21 1.86 -6.58 3.56
N PHE A 22 1.70 -5.62 2.67
CA PHE A 22 2.27 -4.28 2.79
C PHE A 22 1.18 -3.25 3.05
N ARG A 23 1.53 -2.23 3.84
CA ARG A 23 0.63 -1.11 4.15
C ARG A 23 0.81 0.00 3.13
N ILE A 24 -0.26 0.71 2.82
CA ILE A 24 -0.16 1.94 2.04
C ILE A 24 0.66 2.95 2.86
N PRO A 25 1.65 3.63 2.25
CA PRO A 25 2.41 4.66 2.94
C PRO A 25 1.51 5.72 3.58
N ALA A 26 1.83 6.08 4.82
CA ALA A 26 1.15 7.19 5.49
C ALA A 26 1.46 8.51 4.77
N ALA A 27 0.56 9.48 4.88
CA ALA A 27 0.82 10.82 4.39
C ALA A 27 2.03 11.35 5.17
N PHE A 28 3.08 11.72 4.46
CA PHE A 28 4.34 12.12 5.08
C PHE A 28 4.13 13.47 5.79
N LYS A 29 4.17 13.47 7.13
CA LYS A 29 3.77 14.63 7.94
C LYS A 29 4.93 15.53 8.43
N ASN A 30 6.22 15.16 8.29
CA ASN A 30 7.30 15.92 8.97
C ASN A 30 8.66 16.01 8.24
N ARG A 31 9.30 17.20 8.33
CA ARG A 31 10.73 17.60 8.31
C ARG A 31 11.81 16.81 7.53
N GLY A 32 11.48 15.95 6.57
CA GLY A 32 12.46 15.38 5.63
C GLY A 32 12.85 16.34 4.49
N PRO A 33 13.94 16.04 3.74
CA PRO A 33 14.27 16.70 2.49
C PRO A 33 13.05 16.79 1.56
N SER A 34 12.89 17.92 0.86
CA SER A 34 11.77 18.17 -0.06
C SER A 34 11.54 17.02 -1.05
N LEU A 35 12.63 16.54 -1.66
CA LEU A 35 12.60 15.41 -2.60
C LEU A 35 11.96 14.14 -2.01
N ILE A 36 12.25 13.82 -0.75
CA ILE A 36 11.68 12.62 -0.10
C ILE A 36 10.18 12.78 0.13
N LYS A 37 9.71 14.00 0.41
CA LYS A 37 8.27 14.29 0.57
C LYS A 37 7.53 14.11 -0.74
N GLU A 38 8.07 14.63 -1.83
CA GLU A 38 7.47 14.54 -3.17
C GLU A 38 7.38 13.09 -3.62
N LEU A 39 8.48 12.33 -3.56
CA LEU A 39 8.50 10.91 -3.91
C LEU A 39 7.55 10.08 -3.03
N SER A 40 7.47 10.37 -1.73
CA SER A 40 6.55 9.67 -0.82
C SER A 40 5.08 9.96 -1.17
N LYS A 41 4.76 11.22 -1.53
CA LYS A 41 3.43 11.63 -1.94
C LYS A 41 3.03 10.99 -3.27
N GLU A 42 3.87 11.09 -4.30
CA GLU A 42 3.64 10.46 -5.60
C GLU A 42 3.45 8.96 -5.46
N ARG A 43 4.29 8.31 -4.66
CA ARG A 43 4.16 6.88 -4.38
C ARG A 43 2.83 6.54 -3.72
N ARG A 44 2.41 7.30 -2.72
CA ARG A 44 1.11 7.10 -2.06
C ARG A 44 -0.03 7.27 -3.06
N GLU A 45 0.03 8.27 -3.94
CA GLU A 45 -0.98 8.48 -4.99
C GLU A 45 -1.03 7.33 -6.00
N LEU A 46 0.13 6.81 -6.43
CA LEU A 46 0.22 5.64 -7.31
C LEU A 46 -0.40 4.40 -6.65
N TRP A 47 -0.17 4.19 -5.35
CA TRP A 47 -0.78 3.09 -4.61
C TRP A 47 -2.31 3.24 -4.52
N ILE A 48 -2.81 4.45 -4.28
CA ILE A 48 -4.26 4.73 -4.24
C ILE A 48 -4.88 4.49 -5.62
N LYS A 49 -4.26 4.99 -6.70
CA LYS A 49 -4.69 4.76 -8.08
C LYS A 49 -4.70 3.26 -8.43
N ALA A 50 -3.69 2.51 -7.98
CA ALA A 50 -3.58 1.07 -8.24
C ALA A 50 -4.67 0.23 -7.59
N LEU A 51 -5.28 0.69 -6.48
CA LEU A 51 -6.41 0.00 -5.86
C LEU A 51 -7.65 0.00 -6.77
N LYS A 52 -7.76 0.96 -7.71
CA LYS A 52 -8.89 1.15 -8.63
C LYS A 52 -10.25 1.16 -7.92
N ARG A 53 -10.27 1.54 -6.65
CA ARG A 53 -11.48 1.71 -5.85
C ARG A 53 -11.96 3.16 -5.95
N GLY A 54 -13.25 3.38 -5.72
CA GLY A 54 -13.85 4.72 -5.66
C GLY A 54 -13.29 5.56 -4.49
N PRO A 55 -13.98 6.61 -4.03
CA PRO A 55 -13.47 7.46 -2.97
C PRO A 55 -13.12 6.64 -1.71
N LEU A 56 -11.83 6.63 -1.35
CA LEU A 56 -11.29 5.90 -0.20
C LEU A 56 -11.09 6.86 0.97
N SER A 57 -11.63 6.51 2.14
CA SER A 57 -11.37 7.27 3.36
C SER A 57 -9.94 7.06 3.88
N GLU A 58 -9.40 8.04 4.59
CA GLU A 58 -8.09 7.90 5.25
C GLU A 58 -8.06 6.71 6.22
N GLY A 59 -9.17 6.46 6.92
CA GLY A 59 -9.33 5.30 7.81
C GLY A 59 -9.23 3.96 7.06
N PHE A 60 -9.79 3.90 5.85
CA PHE A 60 -9.61 2.75 4.96
C PHE A 60 -8.14 2.60 4.56
N LEU A 61 -7.50 3.67 4.08
CA LEU A 61 -6.11 3.63 3.60
C LEU A 61 -5.11 3.20 4.69
N LYS A 62 -5.33 3.63 5.95
CA LYS A 62 -4.49 3.24 7.11
C LYS A 62 -4.53 1.73 7.38
N ASN A 63 -5.69 1.13 7.17
CA ASN A 63 -5.93 -0.29 7.44
C ASN A 63 -5.77 -1.18 6.20
N ALA A 64 -5.79 -0.59 5.00
CA ALA A 64 -5.62 -1.30 3.75
C ALA A 64 -4.28 -2.04 3.71
N ARG A 65 -4.33 -3.25 3.14
CA ARG A 65 -3.19 -4.15 2.95
C ARG A 65 -3.17 -4.64 1.53
N ILE A 66 -1.98 -4.71 0.93
CA ILE A 66 -1.77 -5.22 -0.42
C ILE A 66 -0.81 -6.40 -0.32
N CYS A 67 -1.15 -7.53 -0.93
CA CYS A 67 -0.28 -8.71 -0.89
C CYS A 67 0.92 -8.56 -1.83
N SER A 68 1.99 -9.29 -1.54
CA SER A 68 3.24 -9.31 -2.30
C SER A 68 3.06 -9.58 -3.79
N ARG A 69 2.02 -10.32 -4.19
CA ARG A 69 1.72 -10.65 -5.60
C ARG A 69 1.49 -9.44 -6.51
N HIS A 70 1.20 -8.27 -5.95
CA HIS A 70 1.01 -7.02 -6.72
C HIS A 70 2.30 -6.21 -6.90
N PHE A 71 3.44 -6.75 -6.46
CA PHE A 71 4.76 -6.14 -6.61
C PHE A 71 5.61 -7.00 -7.55
N ILE A 72 6.38 -6.34 -8.43
CA ILE A 72 7.19 -6.99 -9.48
C ILE A 72 8.12 -8.08 -8.90
N ASN A 73 8.67 -7.85 -7.69
CA ASN A 73 9.55 -8.81 -7.00
C ASN A 73 8.96 -9.35 -5.68
N GLY A 74 7.65 -9.24 -5.46
CA GLY A 74 7.04 -9.62 -4.18
C GLY A 74 7.39 -8.71 -2.99
N LYS A 75 8.17 -7.64 -3.24
CA LYS A 75 8.65 -6.69 -2.24
C LYS A 75 8.25 -5.29 -2.66
N ASP A 76 7.85 -4.49 -1.70
CA ASP A 76 7.75 -3.06 -1.91
C ASP A 76 9.14 -2.49 -2.18
N THR A 77 9.25 -1.49 -3.08
CA THR A 77 10.53 -0.80 -3.26
C THR A 77 10.89 -0.11 -1.94
N LYS A 78 12.02 -0.43 -1.31
CA LYS A 78 12.41 0.32 -0.10
C LYS A 78 12.76 1.74 -0.55
N LEU A 79 11.90 2.71 -0.22
CA LEU A 79 12.34 4.09 -0.17
C LEU A 79 12.85 4.28 1.25
N PHE A 80 14.14 3.93 1.41
CA PHE A 80 14.96 3.92 2.62
C PHE A 80 14.65 2.81 3.62
#